data_AF-A0A2H3D3P1-F1
#
_entry.id   AF-A0A2H3D3P1-F1
#
_cell.length_a   1.000
_cell.length_b   1.000
_cell.length_c   1.000
_cell.angle_alpha   90.00
_cell.angle_beta   90.00
_cell.angle_gamma   90.00
#
_symmetry.space_group_name_H-M   'P 1'
#
loop_
_entity.id
_entity.type
_entity.pdbx_description
1 polymer ?
#
loop_
_entity_poly.entity_id
_entity_poly.type
_entity_poly.pdbx_seq_one_letter_code
_entity_poly.pdbx_strand_id
1 'polypeptide(L)' 'IPRPRNAFILFRCDFVHQKRVPPSVESNSCNLSRIAAFVWRGMTDIQQQPWRMLEEQEKIEHAILYPDYKF' A
#
# COMPACT_ATOMS: atom_id res chain seq x y z
N ILE A 1 -17.47 -1.69 6.56
CA ILE A 1 -16.44 -2.50 5.89
C ILE A 1 -15.34 -1.54 5.43
N PRO A 2 -14.07 -1.75 5.84
CA PRO A 2 -12.96 -0.87 5.43
C PRO A 2 -12.70 -1.00 3.93
N ARG A 3 -12.33 0.11 3.26
CA ARG A 3 -12.04 0.09 1.82
C ARG A 3 -10.92 -0.91 1.50
N PRO A 4 -11.00 -1.65 0.37
CA PRO A 4 -9.90 -2.46 -0.09
C PRO A 4 -8.66 -1.58 -0.31
N ARG A 5 -7.49 -2.10 0.03
CA ARG A 5 -6.23 -1.36 -0.04
C ARG A 5 -5.81 -1.24 -1.50
N ASN A 6 -5.48 -0.03 -1.93
CA ASN A 6 -4.89 0.16 -3.26
C ASN A 6 -3.40 -0.22 -3.28
N ALA A 7 -2.81 -0.31 -4.47
CA ALA A 7 -1.41 -0.71 -4.64
C ALA A 7 -0.43 0.13 -3.81
N PHE A 8 -0.66 1.45 -3.70
CA PHE A 8 0.19 2.34 -2.91
C PHE A 8 0.07 2.07 -1.39
N ILE A 9 -1.13 1.79 -0.88
CA ILE A 9 -1.32 1.44 0.52
C ILE A 9 -0.62 0.12 0.87
N LEU A 10 -0.71 -0.88 -0.02
CA LEU A 10 0.00 -2.15 0.14
C LEU A 10 1.51 -1.93 0.17
N PHE A 11 2.04 -1.16 -0.79
CA PHE A 11 3.45 -0.79 -0.83
C PHE A 11 3.88 -0.03 0.43
N ARG A 12 3.12 0.97 0.89
CA ARG A 12 3.45 1.75 2.10
C ARG A 12 3.49 0.84 3.33
N CYS A 13 2.51 -0.05 3.49
CA CYS A 13 2.48 -0.99 4.60
C CYS A 13 3.74 -1.85 4.61
N ASP A 14 4.11 -2.41 3.47
CA ASP A 14 5.33 -3.21 3.33
C ASP A 14 6.59 -2.37 3.57
N PHE A 15 6.68 -1.17 2.99
CA PHE A 15 7.80 -0.23 3.17
C PHE A 15 8.05 0.12 4.64
N VAL A 16 6.99 0.28 5.43
CA VAL A 16 7.08 0.51 6.88
C VAL A 16 7.46 -0.79 7.62
N HIS A 17 6.89 -1.94 7.24
CA HIS A 17 7.22 -3.24 7.84
C HIS A 17 8.67 -3.67 7.59
N GLN A 18 9.24 -3.31 6.45
CA GLN A 18 10.64 -3.63 6.12
C GLN A 18 11.67 -2.91 7.01
N LYS A 19 11.24 -2.09 7.99
CA LYS A 19 12.10 -1.46 9.01
C LYS A 19 13.38 -0.80 8.45
N ARG A 20 13.31 -0.25 7.23
CA ARG A 20 14.41 0.58 6.68
C ARG A 20 14.61 1.89 7.44
N VAL A 21 13.75 2.19 8.41
CA VAL A 21 13.86 3.34 9.30
C VAL A 21 13.98 2.82 10.74
N PRO A 22 15.04 3.19 11.48
CA PRO A 22 15.17 2.82 12.89
C PRO A 22 13.94 3.27 13.68
N PRO A 23 13.43 2.49 14.64
CA PRO A 23 12.28 2.85 15.47
C PRO A 23 12.51 4.15 16.27
N SER A 24 13.75 4.59 16.41
CA SER A 24 14.15 5.85 17.04
C SER A 24 14.07 7.09 16.14
N VAL A 25 13.97 6.94 14.81
CA VAL A 25 14.15 8.05 13.87
C VAL A 25 12.82 8.62 13.34
N GLU A 26 11.77 7.82 13.09
CA GLU A 26 10.51 8.40 12.60
C GLU A 26 9.26 7.74 13.20
N SER A 27 8.83 8.24 14.35
CA SER A 27 7.43 8.08 14.82
C SER A 27 6.44 8.93 13.98
N ASN A 28 6.96 9.81 13.11
CA ASN A 28 6.16 10.71 12.29
C ASN A 28 5.72 10.04 10.99
N SER A 29 4.54 9.40 11.05
CA SER A 29 3.85 8.79 9.91
C SER A 29 3.72 9.69 8.67
N CYS A 30 3.74 11.02 8.84
CA CYS A 30 3.72 12.00 7.76
C CYS A 30 4.98 11.93 6.87
N ASN A 31 6.18 11.83 7.46
CA ASN A 31 7.43 11.81 6.70
C ASN A 31 7.59 10.49 5.94
N LEU A 32 7.31 9.38 6.60
CA LEU A 32 7.30 8.04 5.98
C LEU A 32 6.38 7.99 4.75
N SER A 33 5.22 8.64 4.83
CA SER A 33 4.28 8.67 3.69
C SER A 33 4.81 9.52 2.54
N ARG A 34 5.54 10.61 2.81
CA ARG A 34 6.20 11.42 1.78
C ARG A 34 7.34 10.67 1.11
N ILE A 35 8.16 9.97 1.89
CA ILE A 35 9.28 9.15 1.37
C ILE A 35 8.72 8.01 0.52
N ALA A 36 7.74 7.26 1.04
CA ALA A 36 7.09 6.18 0.28
C ALA A 36 6.45 6.70 -1.01
N ALA A 37 5.78 7.86 -0.98
CA ALA A 37 5.23 8.47 -2.18
C ALA A 37 6.31 8.87 -3.19
N PHE A 38 7.46 9.37 -2.74
CA PHE A 38 8.60 9.68 -3.60
C PHE A 38 9.18 8.43 -4.26
N VAL A 39 9.43 7.37 -3.47
CA VAL A 39 9.93 6.09 -3.98
C VAL A 39 8.94 5.49 -4.97
N TRP A 40 7.64 5.46 -4.63
CA TRP A 40 6.59 4.94 -5.48
C TRP A 40 6.53 5.64 -6.85
N ARG A 41 6.63 6.98 -6.87
CA ARG A 41 6.68 7.74 -8.13
C ARG A 41 7.97 7.49 -8.94
N GLY A 42 9.05 7.12 -8.28
CA GLY A 42 10.32 6.74 -8.92
C GLY A 42 10.38 5.28 -9.38
N MET A 43 9.44 4.43 -8.97
CA MET A 43 9.38 3.04 -9.40
C MET A 43 8.92 2.92 -10.85
N THR A 44 9.51 1.99 -11.59
CA THR A 44 9.05 1.65 -12.94
C THR A 44 7.73 0.87 -12.89
N ASP A 45 7.00 0.83 -14.00
CA ASP A 45 5.74 0.07 -14.09
C ASP A 45 5.93 -1.41 -13.72
N ILE A 46 7.08 -2.00 -14.03
CA ILE A 46 7.42 -3.38 -13.66
C ILE A 46 7.52 -3.54 -12.14
N GLN A 47 8.09 -2.56 -11.44
CA GLN A 47 8.18 -2.58 -9.98
C GLN A 47 6.84 -2.30 -9.30
N GLN A 48 5.96 -1.51 -9.94
CA GLN A 48 4.60 -1.28 -9.46
C GLN A 48 3.63 -2.43 -9.78
N GLN A 49 3.91 -3.21 -10.84
CA GLN A 49 3.08 -4.31 -11.30
C GLN A 49 2.69 -5.31 -10.20
N PRO A 50 3.61 -5.85 -9.36
CA PRO A 50 3.23 -6.78 -8.30
C PRO A 50 2.22 -6.16 -7.32
N TRP A 51 2.35 -4.88 -7.00
CA TRP A 51 1.43 -4.18 -6.12
C TRP A 51 0.05 -3.96 -6.75
N ARG A 52 0.00 -3.72 -8.07
CA ARG A 52 -1.27 -3.63 -8.80
C ARG A 52 -1.97 -4.97 -8.90
N MET A 53 -1.22 -6.05 -9.08
CA MET A 53 -1.78 -7.42 -9.04
C MET A 53 -2.37 -7.73 -7.66
N LEU A 54 -1.67 -7.36 -6.58
CA LEU A 54 -2.18 -7.52 -5.22
C LEU A 54 -3.42 -6.64 -4.96
N GLU A 55 -3.45 -5.40 -5.47
CA GLU A 55 -4.64 -4.55 -5.40
C GLU A 55 -5.85 -5.20 -6.07
N GLU A 56 -5.67 -5.80 -7.25
CA GLU A 56 -6.75 -6.48 -7.95
C GLU A 56 -7.25 -7.69 -7.16
N GLN A 57 -6.32 -8.48 -6.61
CA GLN A 57 -6.67 -9.61 -5.75
C GLN A 57 -7.46 -9.16 -4.51
N GLU A 58 -7.03 -8.10 -3.83
CA GLU A 58 -7.73 -7.53 -2.67
C GLU A 58 -9.13 -7.02 -3.04
N LYS A 59 -9.30 -6.42 -4.22
CA LYS A 59 -10.62 -5.99 -4.71
C LYS A 59 -11.54 -7.18 -4.95
N ILE A 60 -11.03 -8.23 -5.59
CA ILE A 60 -11.79 -9.46 -5.87
C ILE A 60 -12.20 -10.11 -4.55
N GLU A 61 -11.27 -10.32 -3.63
CA GLU A 61 -11.55 -10.92 -2.32
C GLU A 61 -12.54 -10.08 -1.51
N HIS A 62 -12.39 -8.76 -1.55
CA HIS A 62 -13.32 -7.85 -0.87
C HIS A 62 -14.72 -7.90 -1.49
N ALA A 63 -14.84 -8.00 -2.83
CA ALA A 63 -16.12 -8.13 -3.51
C ALA A 63 -16.81 -9.47 -3.20
N ILE A 64 -16.02 -10.56 -3.09
CA ILE A 64 -16.53 -11.88 -2.70
C ILE A 64 -16.98 -11.88 -1.23
N LEU A 65 -16.18 -11.32 -0.34
CA LEU A 65 -16.45 -11.30 1.10
C LEU A 65 -17.60 -10.34 1.46
N TYR A 66 -17.75 -9.28 0.69
CA TYR A 66 -18.75 -8.23 0.93
C TYR A 66 -19.52 -7.90 -0.36
N PRO A 67 -20.43 -8.78 -0.80
CA PRO A 67 -21.18 -8.59 -2.05
C PRO A 67 -22.12 -7.37 -2.03
N ASP A 68 -22.59 -6.97 -0.84
CA ASP A 68 -23.44 -5.78 -0.65
C ASP A 68 -22.66 -4.48 -0.43
N TYR A 69 -21.33 -4.52 -0.56
CA TYR A 69 -20.49 -3.35 -0.34
C TYR A 69 -20.67 -2.31 -1.46
N LYS A 70 -21.14 -1.12 -1.09
CA LYS A 70 -21.29 0.03 -2.00
C LYS A 70 -20.49 1.21 -1.49
N PHE A 71 -19.52 1.65 -2.29
CA PHE A 71 -18.70 2.84 -2.11
C PHE A 71 -18.27 3.41 -3.46
#